data_AF-A0A4Q4D1R3-F1
#
_entry.id   AF-A0A4Q4D1R3-F1
#
_cell.length_a   1.000
_cell.length_b   1.000
_cell.length_c   1.000
_cell.angle_alpha   90.00
_cell.angle_beta   90.00
_cell.angle_gamma   90.00
#
_symmetry.space_group_name_H-M   'P 1'
#
loop_
_entity.id
_entity.type
_entity.pdbx_description
1 polymer ?
#
loop_
_entity_poly.entity_id
_entity_poly.type
_entity_poly.pdbx_seq_one_letter_code
_entity_poly.pdbx_strand_id
1 'polypeptide(L)'
;LQKDRGWDDRLAAQRVFTDWASIVGPEVATHSKVVGYDDAIVHVETDSTAWATQLKLLAPRIVARLNDELGDGSVLRIEIRGPQAPSWIKGKRTIRNARGPRDTYG
;
A
#
# COMPACT_ATOMS: atom_id res chain seq x y z
N LEU A 1 -3.17 -26.15 -14.40
CA LEU A 1 -1.85 -25.59 -14.06
C LEU A 1 -1.98 -24.78 -12.78
N GLN A 2 -1.78 -25.40 -11.62
CA GLN A 2 -1.61 -24.66 -10.36
C GLN A 2 -0.13 -24.28 -10.29
N LYS A 3 0.18 -22.99 -10.37
CA LYS A 3 1.57 -22.52 -10.33
C LYS A 3 2.05 -22.52 -8.88
N ASP A 4 3.09 -23.31 -8.67
CA ASP A 4 4.01 -23.40 -7.53
C ASP A 4 4.71 -22.04 -7.21
N ARG A 5 3.94 -20.95 -7.04
CA ARG A 5 4.50 -19.63 -6.67
C ARG A 5 4.55 -19.38 -5.16
N GLY A 6 4.17 -20.37 -4.33
CA GLY A 6 4.14 -20.18 -2.87
C GLY A 6 5.50 -20.19 -2.19
N TRP A 7 6.58 -20.60 -2.88
CA TRP A 7 7.88 -20.88 -2.24
C TRP A 7 9.00 -19.91 -2.64
N ASP A 8 8.99 -19.38 -3.86
CA ASP A 8 9.90 -18.29 -4.27
C ASP A 8 9.56 -16.97 -3.55
N ASP A 9 8.26 -16.79 -3.29
CA ASP A 9 7.65 -15.68 -2.55
C ASP A 9 8.08 -15.63 -1.07
N ARG A 10 8.37 -16.79 -0.45
CA ARG A 10 8.64 -16.85 1.00
C ARG A 10 9.98 -16.21 1.38
N LEU A 11 10.99 -16.34 0.53
CA LEU A 11 12.30 -15.70 0.75
C LEU A 11 12.22 -14.20 0.47
N ALA A 12 11.53 -13.81 -0.60
CA ALA A 12 11.26 -12.41 -0.92
C ALA A 12 10.48 -11.73 0.21
N ALA A 13 9.41 -12.37 0.70
CA ALA A 13 8.61 -11.90 1.82
C ALA A 13 9.48 -11.69 3.06
N GLN A 14 10.27 -12.70 3.47
CA GLN A 14 11.18 -12.58 4.63
C GLN A 14 12.15 -11.41 4.50
N ARG A 15 12.66 -11.16 3.29
CA ARG A 15 13.55 -10.03 3.02
C ARG A 15 12.80 -8.69 3.09
N VAL A 16 11.60 -8.59 2.50
CA VAL A 16 10.71 -7.41 2.64
C VAL A 16 10.47 -7.09 4.12
N PHE A 17 10.19 -8.09 4.97
CA PHE A 17 10.00 -7.87 6.41
C PHE A 17 11.26 -7.33 7.10
N THR A 18 12.44 -7.83 6.72
CA THR A 18 13.72 -7.43 7.33
C THR A 18 14.15 -6.04 6.88
N ASP A 19 13.98 -5.74 5.60
CA ASP A 19 14.40 -4.47 4.99
C ASP A 19 13.37 -3.34 5.16
N TRP A 20 12.13 -3.65 5.55
CA TRP A 20 11.05 -2.65 5.69
C TRP A 20 11.50 -1.41 6.46
N ALA A 21 12.08 -1.59 7.65
CA ALA A 21 12.53 -0.48 8.48
C ALA A 21 13.66 0.36 7.86
N SER A 22 14.54 -0.28 7.07
CA SER A 22 15.59 0.39 6.32
C SER A 22 15.03 1.21 5.16
N ILE A 23 13.99 0.70 4.50
CA ILE A 23 13.37 1.32 3.32
C ILE A 23 12.46 2.50 3.71
N VAL A 24 11.61 2.32 4.72
CA VAL A 24 10.63 3.35 5.13
C VAL A 24 11.15 4.28 6.22
N GLY A 25 12.20 3.88 6.94
CA GLY A 25 12.73 4.59 8.08
C GLY A 25 12.06 4.22 9.41
N PRO A 26 12.70 4.58 10.54
CA PRO A 26 12.29 4.13 11.87
C PRO A 26 10.92 4.64 12.30
N GLU A 27 10.56 5.87 11.96
CA GLU A 27 9.26 6.46 12.32
C GLU A 27 8.10 5.74 11.62
N VAL A 28 8.24 5.50 10.31
CA VAL A 28 7.19 4.80 9.54
C VAL A 28 7.11 3.33 9.93
N ALA A 29 8.25 2.66 10.18
CA ALA A 29 8.28 1.28 10.64
C ALA A 29 7.69 1.08 12.04
N THR A 30 7.70 2.12 12.89
CA THR A 30 7.06 2.08 14.21
C THR A 30 5.54 2.06 14.10
N HIS A 31 4.98 2.80 13.14
CA HIS A 31 3.53 2.93 12.95
C HIS A 31 2.96 2.06 11.83
N SER A 32 3.80 1.28 11.16
CA SER A 32 3.39 0.39 10.07
C SER A 32 4.20 -0.89 10.03
N LYS A 33 3.49 -1.98 9.76
CA LYS A 33 4.06 -3.32 9.67
C LYS A 33 3.58 -4.00 8.39
N VAL A 34 4.49 -4.71 7.74
CA VAL A 34 4.11 -5.64 6.68
C VAL A 34 3.33 -6.78 7.34
N VAL A 35 2.23 -7.22 6.72
CA VAL A 35 1.42 -8.34 7.21
C VAL A 35 1.41 -9.52 6.26
N GLY A 36 1.82 -9.29 5.03
CA GLY A 36 1.90 -10.32 4.01
C GLY A 36 2.40 -9.76 2.70
N TYR A 37 2.76 -10.67 1.83
CA TYR A 37 3.16 -10.41 0.46
C TYR A 37 2.54 -11.54 -0.37
N ASP A 38 1.81 -11.17 -1.43
CA ASP A 38 1.12 -12.11 -2.32
C ASP A 38 0.94 -11.46 -3.70
N ASP A 39 1.11 -12.24 -4.77
CA ASP A 39 0.98 -11.78 -6.17
C ASP A 39 1.79 -10.50 -6.49
N ALA A 40 3.00 -10.40 -5.93
CA ALA A 40 3.85 -9.20 -6.02
C ALA A 40 3.23 -7.92 -5.39
N ILE A 41 2.30 -8.10 -4.45
CA ILE A 41 1.65 -7.03 -3.68
C ILE A 41 2.08 -7.15 -2.22
N VAL A 42 2.67 -6.08 -1.68
CA VAL A 42 3.00 -6.01 -0.25
C VAL A 42 1.81 -5.45 0.52
N HIS A 43 1.30 -6.20 1.48
CA HIS A 43 0.25 -5.76 2.39
C HIS A 43 0.87 -5.16 3.65
N VAL A 44 0.48 -3.92 3.96
CA VAL A 44 1.00 -3.15 5.10
C VAL A 44 -0.16 -2.70 5.96
N GLU A 45 -0.12 -3.01 7.25
CA GLU A 45 -1.03 -2.44 8.24
C GLU A 45 -0.42 -1.21 8.90
N THR A 46 -1.24 -0.19 9.14
CA THR A 46 -0.85 1.01 9.88
C THR A 46 -1.76 1.19 11.09
N ASP A 47 -1.22 1.80 12.14
CA ASP A 47 -1.99 2.13 13.35
C ASP A 47 -2.81 3.42 13.22
N SER A 48 -2.41 4.36 12.34
CA SER A 48 -3.10 5.65 12.19
C SER A 48 -3.37 6.03 10.74
N THR A 49 -4.47 6.74 10.48
CA THR A 49 -4.87 7.22 9.14
C THR A 49 -3.92 8.27 8.56
N ALA A 50 -3.28 9.08 9.42
CA ALA A 50 -2.23 10.02 9.03
C ALA A 50 -1.02 9.29 8.43
N TRP A 51 -0.53 8.26 9.12
CA TRP A 51 0.57 7.40 8.64
C TRP A 51 0.19 6.64 7.37
N ALA A 52 -1.05 6.15 7.26
CA ALA A 52 -1.52 5.51 6.02
C ALA A 52 -1.47 6.46 4.82
N THR A 53 -1.77 7.75 5.02
CA THR A 53 -1.68 8.75 3.96
C THR A 53 -0.22 9.02 3.59
N GLN A 54 0.66 9.18 4.59
CA GLN A 54 2.09 9.36 4.35
C GLN A 54 2.70 8.17 3.59
N LEU A 55 2.37 6.94 4.00
CA LEU A 55 2.80 5.72 3.31
C LEU A 55 2.30 5.65 1.88
N LYS A 56 1.07 6.08 1.59
CA LYS A 56 0.56 6.15 0.22
C LYS A 56 1.35 7.12 -0.66
N LEU A 57 1.82 8.24 -0.09
CA LEU A 57 2.67 9.19 -0.81
C LEU A 57 4.08 8.61 -1.06
N LEU A 58 4.59 7.83 -0.11
CA LEU A 58 5.90 7.17 -0.21
C LEU A 58 5.86 5.85 -1.00
N ALA A 59 4.67 5.26 -1.20
CA ALA A 59 4.47 3.98 -1.85
C ALA A 59 5.24 3.80 -3.16
N PRO A 60 5.19 4.71 -4.16
CA PRO A 60 5.96 4.54 -5.39
C PRO A 60 7.47 4.48 -5.16
N ARG A 61 7.98 5.25 -4.19
CA ARG A 61 9.40 5.23 -3.82
C ARG A 61 9.78 3.93 -3.11
N ILE A 62 8.91 3.44 -2.23
CA ILE A 62 9.12 2.17 -1.51
C ILE A 62 9.11 1.00 -2.50
N VAL A 63 8.17 0.96 -3.44
CA VAL A 63 8.13 -0.06 -4.52
C VAL A 63 9.42 -0.05 -5.33
N ALA A 64 9.89 1.13 -5.75
CA ALA A 64 11.15 1.25 -6.50
C ALA A 64 12.35 0.70 -5.70
N ARG A 65 12.43 1.00 -4.40
CA ARG A 65 13.52 0.49 -3.54
C ARG A 65 13.42 -1.01 -3.30
N LEU A 66 12.21 -1.55 -3.15
CA LEU A 66 12.00 -2.98 -3.04
C LEU A 66 12.40 -3.71 -4.32
N ASN A 67 12.11 -3.15 -5.50
CA ASN A 67 12.53 -3.71 -6.78
C ASN A 67 14.06 -3.61 -6.98
N ASP A 68 14.71 -2.55 -6.50
CA ASP A 68 16.17 -2.42 -6.54
C ASP A 68 16.87 -3.51 -5.71
N GLU A 69 16.32 -3.85 -4.55
CA GLU A 69 16.87 -4.83 -3.61
C GLU A 69 16.54 -6.30 -3.97
N LEU A 70 15.32 -6.55 -4.46
CA LEU A 70 14.76 -7.89 -4.71
C LEU A 70 14.80 -8.28 -6.19
N GLY A 71 15.11 -7.36 -7.09
CA GLY A 71 15.02 -7.54 -8.53
C GLY A 71 13.80 -6.85 -9.14
N ASP A 72 13.97 -6.38 -10.37
CA ASP A 72 12.94 -5.61 -11.08
C ASP A 72 11.67 -6.45 -11.30
N GLY A 73 10.52 -5.91 -10.89
CA GLY A 73 9.23 -6.60 -11.00
C GLY A 73 8.88 -7.53 -9.84
N SER A 74 9.72 -7.62 -8.81
CA SER A 74 9.42 -8.37 -7.58
C SER A 74 8.26 -7.74 -6.79
N VAL A 75 8.13 -6.41 -6.79
CA VAL A 75 7.01 -5.71 -6.17
C VAL A 75 6.31 -4.83 -7.19
N LEU A 76 5.02 -5.10 -7.41
CA LEU A 76 4.17 -4.34 -8.33
C LEU A 76 3.50 -3.16 -7.62
N ARG A 77 3.03 -3.36 -6.39
CA ARG A 77 2.38 -2.30 -5.59
C ARG A 77 2.36 -2.62 -4.10
N ILE A 78 2.04 -1.60 -3.31
CA ILE A 78 1.84 -1.72 -1.86
C ILE A 78 0.38 -1.41 -1.54
N GLU A 79 -0.26 -2.30 -0.79
CA GLU A 79 -1.60 -2.10 -0.27
C GLU A 79 -1.55 -1.73 1.22
N ILE A 80 -1.96 -0.50 1.51
CA ILE A 80 -1.95 0.04 2.86
C ILE A 80 -3.34 -0.11 3.50
N ARG A 81 -3.42 -0.91 4.55
CA ARG A 81 -4.57 -1.12 5.42
C ARG A 81 -4.41 -0.24 6.67
N GLY A 82 -5.10 0.90 6.69
CA GLY A 82 -5.14 1.74 7.89
C GLY A 82 -6.12 1.19 8.96
N PRO A 83 -6.14 1.78 10.15
CA PRO A 83 -7.08 1.43 11.22
C PRO A 83 -8.50 1.84 10.80
N GLN A 84 -9.24 0.95 10.12
CA GLN A 84 -10.55 1.26 9.53
C GLN A 84 -10.60 2.64 8.81
N ALA A 85 -9.83 2.82 7.74
CA ALA A 85 -10.20 3.86 6.80
C ALA A 85 -11.43 3.36 6.02
N PRO A 86 -12.59 4.05 6.02
CA PRO A 86 -13.66 3.71 5.10
C PRO A 86 -13.06 3.77 3.70
N SER A 87 -13.04 2.64 3.01
CA SER A 87 -12.54 2.53 1.65
C SER A 87 -13.48 3.34 0.77
N TRP A 88 -13.22 4.64 0.62
CA TRP A 88 -13.74 5.38 -0.49
C TRP A 88 -13.02 4.85 -1.72
N ILE A 89 -13.53 3.74 -2.24
CA ILE A 89 -13.45 3.44 -3.65
C ILE A 89 -14.07 4.68 -4.30
N LYS A 90 -13.24 5.66 -4.68
CA LYS A 90 -13.57 6.62 -5.72
C LYS A 90 -13.66 5.82 -7.01
N GLY A 91 -14.67 4.96 -7.07
CA GLY A 91 -15.18 4.40 -8.29
C GLY A 91 -15.60 5.59 -9.14
N LYS A 92 -15.39 5.48 -10.44
CA LYS A 92 -15.84 6.42 -11.44
C LYS A 92 -17.37 6.57 -11.37
N ARG A 93 -17.88 7.34 -10.41
CA ARG A 93 -19.22 7.91 -10.50
C ARG A 93 -19.06 9.19 -11.30
N THR A 94 -18.96 9.01 -12.61
CA THR A 94 -19.34 10.04 -13.56
C THR A 94 -20.73 10.51 -13.17
N ILE A 95 -20.84 11.65 -12.50
CA ILE A 95 -22.09 12.40 -12.43
C ILE A 95 -22.35 12.97 -13.82
N ARG A 96 -22.82 12.11 -14.73
CA ARG A 96 -23.54 12.56 -15.91
C ARG A 96 -24.92 12.98 -15.40
N ASN A 97 -25.09 14.30 -15.23
CA ASN A 97 -26.37 14.98 -14.95
C ASN A 97 -26.79 15.06 -13.47
N ALA A 98 -26.27 16.04 -12.74
CA ALA A 98 -26.91 16.56 -11.53
C ALA A 98 -26.95 18.09 -11.58
N ARG A 99 -28.04 18.63 -12.13
CA ARG A 99 -28.44 20.03 -12.01
C ARG A 99 -28.97 20.29 -10.59
N GLY A 100 -28.31 21.19 -9.83
CA GLY A 100 -28.83 21.97 -8.69
C GLY A 100 -29.31 21.21 -7.44
N PRO A 101 -29.61 21.88 -6.30
CA PRO A 101 -29.83 23.31 -6.15
C PRO A 101 -28.98 24.02 -5.06
N ARG A 102 -29.07 25.35 -5.15
CA ARG A 102 -28.90 26.39 -4.12
C ARG A 102 -28.94 25.87 -2.68
N ASP A 103 -27.90 26.17 -1.91
CA ASP A 103 -28.09 27.09 -0.80
C ASP A 103 -26.79 27.86 -0.53
N THR A 104 -26.96 29.17 -0.45
CA THR A 104 -25.98 30.14 0.01
C THR A 104 -26.33 30.36 1.47
N TYR A 105 -25.52 29.85 2.40
CA TYR A 105 -25.58 30.39 3.74
C TYR A 105 -24.90 31.76 3.70
N GLY A 106 -25.67 32.78 4.08
CA GLY A 106 -25.17 34.12 4.38
C GLY A 106 -24.46 34.19 5.72
#